data_AF-A0A7C6VJR3-F1
#
_entry.id   AF-A0A7C6VJR3-F1
#
_cell.length_a   1.000
_cell.length_b   1.000
_cell.length_c   1.000
_cell.angle_alpha   90.00
_cell.angle_beta   90.00
_cell.angle_gamma   90.00
#
_symmetry.space_group_name_H-M   'P 1'
#
loop_
_entity.id
_entity.type
_entity.pdbx_description
1 polymer ?
#
loop_
_entity_poly.entity_id
_entity_poly.type
_entity_poly.pdbx_seq_one_letter_code
_entity_poly.pdbx_strand_id
1 'polypeptide(L)'
;MIAALLLLTLLGAGALLAHGDLRARAEAVAHARSLEALAQARNALIGYAISYAERHPGEGYGFLPCPDSGNDGSTPIGACGPRGVAAIGRLPWRTLGLPDLRDGWGECLWYAVAGSVKHNPKPLTLNWDSPGQFELFTAEGSPLPVTAPDGLAVAVIFAPGPALDGQTRPPGRPFGCSGSPSAPADLTRYLEGYYPSGATGPIRVTQAALQPGAQSAANDLIAWLGTDEVFDALRQRHDHAAYLDAIIDRAAAALSARLESGGEDWLARHAAPTGHLAIGMLPSAEALGVPAGERATLDLWRDQLRFAACPDGDACITVSRSAPALTEHCRAVLAFGGERERSGPARQHRVTPAQRADVAQFFEGINAAHLVTGEPVLAGAARFATPDRDRPATADVIRCLP
;
A
#
# COMPACT_ATOMS: atom_id res chain seq x y z
N MET A 1 12.03 -6.54 -45.83
CA MET A 1 11.35 -7.79 -45.41
C MET A 1 10.52 -7.63 -44.14
N ILE A 2 10.99 -6.96 -43.09
CA ILE A 2 10.23 -6.76 -41.83
C ILE A 2 8.96 -5.91 -42.03
N ALA A 3 9.01 -4.85 -42.85
CA ALA A 3 7.83 -4.04 -43.19
C ALA A 3 6.78 -4.80 -44.02
N ALA A 4 7.21 -5.73 -44.89
CA ALA A 4 6.31 -6.58 -45.66
C ALA A 4 5.68 -7.69 -44.79
N LEU A 5 6.43 -8.22 -43.81
CA LEU A 5 5.90 -9.15 -42.80
C LEU A 5 4.91 -8.48 -41.85
N LEU A 6 5.15 -7.23 -41.42
CA LEU A 6 4.20 -6.46 -40.61
C LEU A 6 2.92 -6.11 -41.38
N LEU A 7 3.04 -5.79 -42.68
CA LEU A 7 1.88 -5.54 -43.53
C LEU A 7 1.10 -6.83 -43.81
N LEU A 8 1.79 -7.98 -43.98
CA LEU A 8 1.17 -9.30 -44.14
C LEU A 8 0.54 -9.84 -42.85
N THR A 9 1.06 -9.50 -41.66
CA THR A 9 0.38 -9.82 -40.39
C THR A 9 -0.81 -8.91 -40.12
N LEU A 10 -0.75 -7.63 -40.49
CA LEU A 10 -1.89 -6.70 -40.42
C LEU A 10 -2.99 -7.04 -41.44
N LEU A 11 -2.62 -7.43 -42.66
CA LEU A 11 -3.57 -7.86 -43.70
C LEU A 11 -4.09 -9.29 -43.45
N GLY A 12 -3.27 -10.18 -42.89
CA GLY A 12 -3.68 -11.52 -42.45
C GLY A 12 -4.63 -11.48 -41.25
N ALA A 13 -4.39 -10.59 -40.28
CA ALA A 13 -5.35 -10.28 -39.22
C ALA A 13 -6.65 -9.68 -39.81
N GLY A 14 -6.55 -8.79 -40.81
CA GLY A 14 -7.70 -8.22 -41.51
C GLY A 14 -8.59 -9.25 -42.22
N ALA A 15 -8.02 -10.28 -42.84
CA ALA A 15 -8.76 -11.30 -43.59
C ALA A 15 -9.41 -12.37 -42.68
N LEU A 16 -8.78 -12.71 -41.54
CA LEU A 16 -9.40 -13.53 -40.48
C LEU A 16 -10.49 -12.76 -39.73
N LEU A 17 -10.32 -11.44 -39.56
CA LEU A 17 -11.34 -10.57 -39.00
C LEU A 17 -12.56 -10.46 -39.94
N ALA A 18 -12.39 -10.46 -41.27
CA ALA A 18 -13.49 -10.30 -42.23
C ALA A 18 -14.58 -11.40 -42.17
N HIS A 19 -14.28 -12.56 -41.56
CA HIS A 19 -15.23 -13.65 -41.31
C HIS A 19 -15.72 -13.73 -39.85
N GLY A 20 -15.32 -12.76 -39.02
CA GLY A 20 -15.64 -12.74 -37.59
C GLY A 20 -17.03 -12.18 -37.28
N ASP A 21 -17.74 -12.88 -36.41
CA ASP A 21 -19.02 -12.49 -35.83
C ASP A 21 -18.97 -11.04 -35.32
N LEU A 22 -19.87 -10.17 -35.82
CA LEU A 22 -19.97 -8.75 -35.40
C LEU A 22 -20.08 -8.63 -33.87
N ARG A 23 -20.71 -9.63 -33.23
CA ARG A 23 -20.82 -9.72 -31.78
C ARG A 23 -19.46 -9.83 -31.09
N ALA A 24 -18.60 -10.74 -31.56
CA ALA A 24 -17.27 -10.93 -30.99
C ALA A 24 -16.41 -9.66 -31.11
N ARG A 25 -16.56 -8.90 -32.21
CA ARG A 25 -15.90 -7.60 -32.37
C ARG A 25 -16.44 -6.55 -31.39
N ALA A 26 -17.75 -6.48 -31.21
CA ALA A 26 -18.36 -5.55 -30.25
C ALA A 26 -17.92 -5.86 -28.81
N GLU A 27 -17.89 -7.15 -28.43
CA GLU A 27 -17.38 -7.62 -27.14
C GLU A 27 -15.90 -7.26 -26.94
N ALA A 28 -15.06 -7.46 -27.95
CA ALA A 28 -13.64 -7.08 -27.88
C ALA A 28 -13.44 -5.57 -27.69
N VAL A 29 -14.22 -4.73 -28.39
CA VAL A 29 -14.18 -3.27 -28.22
C VAL A 29 -14.65 -2.87 -26.82
N ALA A 30 -15.70 -3.52 -26.29
CA ALA A 30 -16.18 -3.27 -24.94
C ALA A 30 -15.11 -3.64 -23.89
N HIS A 31 -14.48 -4.81 -23.99
CA HIS A 31 -13.36 -5.18 -23.13
C HIS A 31 -12.23 -4.14 -23.15
N ALA A 32 -11.83 -3.66 -24.33
CA ALA A 32 -10.78 -2.65 -24.45
C ALA A 32 -11.15 -1.34 -23.72
N ARG A 33 -12.40 -0.88 -23.83
CA ARG A 33 -12.90 0.29 -23.11
C ARG A 33 -12.94 0.06 -21.59
N SER A 34 -13.33 -1.13 -21.13
CA SER A 34 -13.28 -1.48 -19.72
C SER A 34 -11.86 -1.43 -19.17
N LEU A 35 -10.88 -1.97 -19.90
CA LEU A 35 -9.47 -1.92 -19.49
C LEU A 35 -8.93 -0.49 -19.43
N GLU A 36 -9.34 0.39 -20.36
CA GLU A 36 -8.98 1.81 -20.34
C GLU A 36 -9.55 2.53 -19.10
N ALA A 37 -10.84 2.33 -18.81
CA ALA A 37 -11.49 2.90 -17.64
C ALA A 37 -10.87 2.41 -16.33
N LEU A 38 -10.57 1.10 -16.24
CA LEU A 38 -9.86 0.49 -15.11
C LEU A 38 -8.46 1.09 -14.91
N ALA A 39 -7.70 1.26 -15.99
CA ALA A 39 -6.37 1.86 -15.93
C ALA A 39 -6.42 3.32 -15.46
N GLN A 40 -7.40 4.10 -15.93
CA GLN A 40 -7.59 5.48 -15.49
C GLN A 40 -7.97 5.57 -14.00
N ALA A 41 -8.89 4.71 -13.54
CA ALA A 41 -9.27 4.62 -12.13
C ALA A 41 -8.09 4.22 -11.23
N ARG A 42 -7.31 3.21 -11.66
CA ARG A 42 -6.11 2.75 -10.96
C ARG A 42 -5.08 3.88 -10.81
N ASN A 43 -4.82 4.62 -11.88
CA ASN A 43 -3.87 5.73 -11.86
C ASN A 43 -4.35 6.88 -10.96
N ALA A 44 -5.66 7.17 -10.94
CA ALA A 44 -6.22 8.17 -10.03
C ALA A 44 -6.09 7.78 -8.56
N LEU A 45 -6.21 6.49 -8.22
CA LEU A 45 -5.98 5.99 -6.86
C LEU A 45 -4.53 6.17 -6.42
N ILE A 46 -3.56 5.86 -7.29
CA ILE A 46 -2.14 6.18 -7.04
C ILE A 46 -1.97 7.68 -6.83
N GLY A 47 -2.52 8.51 -7.73
CA GLY A 47 -2.49 9.97 -7.64
C GLY A 47 -3.05 10.48 -6.30
N TYR A 48 -4.20 9.95 -5.87
CA TYR A 48 -4.82 10.28 -4.59
C TYR A 48 -3.89 9.95 -3.41
N ALA A 49 -3.27 8.76 -3.41
CA ALA A 49 -2.40 8.29 -2.34
C ALA A 49 -1.12 9.11 -2.21
N ILE A 50 -0.51 9.46 -3.36
CA ILE A 50 0.70 10.27 -3.37
C ILE A 50 0.42 11.74 -3.09
N SER A 51 -0.80 12.23 -3.34
CA SER A 51 -1.17 13.63 -3.13
C SER A 51 -2.05 13.87 -1.88
N TYR A 52 -2.10 12.89 -0.96
CA TYR A 52 -3.04 12.94 0.16
C TYR A 52 -2.68 14.05 1.16
N ALA A 53 -1.39 14.20 1.51
CA ALA A 53 -0.93 15.16 2.51
C ALA A 53 -1.11 16.62 2.07
N GLU A 54 -1.14 16.91 0.77
CA GLU A 54 -1.38 18.26 0.23
C GLU A 54 -2.80 18.74 0.51
N ARG A 55 -3.76 17.80 0.56
CA ARG A 55 -5.16 18.07 0.93
C ARG A 55 -5.41 17.87 2.42
N HIS A 56 -4.52 17.15 3.11
CA HIS A 56 -4.62 16.83 4.53
C HIS A 56 -3.26 17.04 5.23
N PRO A 57 -2.83 18.30 5.42
CA PRO A 57 -1.52 18.59 6.00
C PRO A 57 -1.37 17.95 7.38
N GLY A 58 -0.22 17.30 7.60
CA GLY A 58 0.10 16.64 8.87
C GLY A 58 -0.50 15.24 9.04
N GLU A 59 -1.19 14.69 8.04
CA GLU A 59 -1.79 13.35 8.13
C GLU A 59 -0.94 12.23 7.51
N GLY A 60 0.02 12.56 6.64
CA GLY A 60 0.88 11.60 5.94
C GLY A 60 0.41 11.23 4.54
N TYR A 61 1.03 10.20 3.94
CA TYR A 61 0.78 9.76 2.57
C TYR A 61 0.35 8.29 2.51
N GLY A 62 -0.03 7.82 1.32
CA GLY A 62 -0.32 6.40 1.06
C GLY A 62 -1.77 6.00 1.31
N PHE A 63 -2.61 6.92 1.78
CA PHE A 63 -4.02 6.62 2.05
C PHE A 63 -4.83 6.54 0.76
N LEU A 64 -5.81 5.65 0.73
CA LEU A 64 -6.76 5.50 -0.37
C LEU A 64 -8.17 5.96 0.04
N PRO A 65 -8.97 6.49 -0.91
CA PRO A 65 -10.32 6.94 -0.62
C PRO A 65 -11.19 5.75 -0.20
N CYS A 66 -12.27 6.05 0.50
CA CYS A 66 -13.30 5.07 0.78
C CYS A 66 -14.26 4.99 -0.40
N PRO A 67 -14.88 3.83 -0.65
CA PRO A 67 -15.79 3.69 -1.77
C PRO A 67 -16.98 4.64 -1.66
N ASP A 68 -17.62 4.89 -2.80
CA ASP A 68 -18.92 5.51 -2.85
C ASP A 68 -19.98 4.48 -2.47
N SER A 69 -20.58 4.65 -1.29
CA SER A 69 -21.69 3.81 -0.83
C SER A 69 -23.07 4.35 -1.23
N GLY A 70 -23.14 5.60 -1.70
CA GLY A 70 -24.35 6.38 -1.96
C GLY A 70 -24.76 6.50 -3.43
N ASN A 71 -23.91 6.04 -4.36
CA ASN A 71 -24.08 6.20 -5.81
C ASN A 71 -24.16 7.67 -6.25
N ASP A 72 -23.30 8.51 -5.70
CA ASP A 72 -23.17 9.93 -6.04
C ASP A 72 -21.77 10.33 -6.52
N GLY A 73 -20.86 9.36 -6.63
CA GLY A 73 -19.47 9.53 -7.02
C GLY A 73 -18.56 10.05 -5.92
N SER A 74 -19.06 10.30 -4.71
CA SER A 74 -18.29 10.82 -3.58
C SER A 74 -18.11 9.75 -2.52
N THR A 75 -17.15 9.94 -1.65
CA THR A 75 -17.01 9.18 -0.41
C THR A 75 -17.89 9.77 0.70
N PRO A 76 -19.02 9.14 1.10
CA PRO A 76 -19.78 9.62 2.25
C PRO A 76 -19.09 9.29 3.58
N ILE A 77 -19.47 10.02 4.63
CA ILE A 77 -19.00 9.75 6.00
C ILE A 77 -19.42 8.33 6.40
N GLY A 78 -18.46 7.54 6.90
CA GLY A 78 -18.73 6.17 7.36
C GLY A 78 -18.75 5.10 6.27
N ALA A 79 -18.55 5.45 4.99
CA ALA A 79 -18.57 4.51 3.85
C ALA A 79 -17.62 3.31 3.99
N CYS A 80 -16.58 3.46 4.81
CA CYS A 80 -15.53 2.47 5.00
C CYS A 80 -15.70 1.55 6.20
N GLY A 81 -16.75 1.72 7.02
CA GLY A 81 -16.91 0.94 8.24
C GLY A 81 -15.74 1.09 9.25
N PRO A 82 -15.57 0.13 10.17
CA PRO A 82 -14.58 0.19 11.26
C PRO A 82 -13.12 0.10 10.81
N ARG A 83 -12.17 0.54 11.65
CA ARG A 83 -10.72 0.43 11.36
C ARG A 83 -10.29 -1.02 11.11
N GLY A 84 -9.40 -1.25 10.15
CA GLY A 84 -8.89 -2.59 9.81
C GLY A 84 -9.84 -3.47 8.98
N VAL A 85 -11.09 -3.04 8.78
CA VAL A 85 -12.08 -3.73 7.95
C VAL A 85 -11.99 -3.24 6.50
N ALA A 86 -11.99 -4.15 5.53
CA ALA A 86 -12.08 -3.82 4.10
C ALA A 86 -13.43 -3.15 3.77
N ALA A 87 -13.44 -2.25 2.79
CA ALA A 87 -14.66 -1.61 2.33
C ALA A 87 -14.83 -1.81 0.82
N ILE A 88 -16.07 -2.07 0.39
CA ILE A 88 -16.43 -2.31 -1.01
C ILE A 88 -17.65 -1.48 -1.35
N GLY A 89 -17.63 -0.83 -2.50
CA GLY A 89 -18.74 -0.05 -3.04
C GLY A 89 -18.41 0.43 -4.44
N ARG A 90 -19.02 1.54 -4.88
CA ARG A 90 -18.75 2.11 -6.20
C ARG A 90 -17.45 2.91 -6.18
N LEU A 91 -16.85 3.10 -7.35
CA LEU A 91 -15.69 3.97 -7.50
C LEU A 91 -16.08 5.42 -7.15
N PRO A 92 -15.40 6.08 -6.20
CA PRO A 92 -15.72 7.46 -5.81
C PRO A 92 -15.10 8.46 -6.79
N TRP A 93 -15.58 8.46 -8.04
CA TRP A 93 -15.00 9.21 -9.15
C TRP A 93 -14.91 10.73 -8.91
N ARG A 94 -15.88 11.36 -8.22
CA ARG A 94 -15.80 12.79 -7.83
C ARG A 94 -14.68 13.02 -6.84
N THR A 95 -14.57 12.16 -5.82
CA THR A 95 -13.50 12.25 -4.82
C THR A 95 -12.11 12.06 -5.46
N LEU A 96 -12.04 11.29 -6.54
CA LEU A 96 -10.83 11.07 -7.34
C LEU A 96 -10.57 12.15 -8.40
N GLY A 97 -11.47 13.13 -8.57
CA GLY A 97 -11.35 14.16 -9.62
C GLY A 97 -11.46 13.59 -11.04
N LEU A 98 -12.15 12.46 -11.20
CA LEU A 98 -12.40 11.80 -12.48
C LEU A 98 -13.77 12.19 -13.05
N PRO A 99 -13.98 12.03 -14.37
CA PRO A 99 -15.33 11.95 -14.92
C PRO A 99 -16.01 10.65 -14.43
N ASP A 100 -17.32 10.54 -14.66
CA ASP A 100 -18.09 9.31 -14.40
C ASP A 100 -17.59 8.17 -15.30
N LEU A 101 -16.59 7.42 -14.81
CA LEU A 101 -15.95 6.35 -15.56
C LEU A 101 -16.86 5.12 -15.64
N ARG A 102 -17.03 4.65 -16.88
CA ARG A 102 -17.85 3.51 -17.21
C ARG A 102 -17.06 2.47 -17.98
N ASP A 103 -17.43 1.22 -17.79
CA ASP A 103 -16.90 0.11 -18.55
C ASP A 103 -17.43 0.11 -20.00
N GLY A 104 -16.99 -0.86 -20.80
CA GLY A 104 -17.39 -0.99 -22.20
C GLY A 104 -18.87 -1.25 -22.45
N TRP A 105 -19.64 -1.59 -21.41
CA TRP A 105 -21.08 -1.82 -21.46
C TRP A 105 -21.89 -0.70 -20.80
N GLY A 106 -21.22 0.37 -20.37
CA GLY A 106 -21.85 1.57 -19.81
C GLY A 106 -22.11 1.48 -18.31
N GLU A 107 -21.56 0.48 -17.63
CA GLU A 107 -21.73 0.28 -16.19
C GLU A 107 -20.64 1.01 -15.42
N CYS A 108 -20.99 1.52 -14.24
CA CYS A 108 -20.00 2.17 -13.38
C CYS A 108 -19.04 1.16 -12.77
N LEU A 109 -17.82 1.63 -12.55
CA LEU A 109 -16.80 0.85 -11.87
C LEU A 109 -17.12 0.67 -10.38
N TRP A 110 -16.78 -0.49 -9.85
CA TRP A 110 -16.77 -0.78 -8.41
C TRP A 110 -15.36 -0.72 -7.87
N TYR A 111 -15.24 -0.60 -6.55
CA TYR A 111 -13.98 -0.37 -5.87
C TYR A 111 -13.98 -1.00 -4.48
N ALA A 112 -12.89 -1.69 -4.18
CA ALA A 112 -12.60 -2.29 -2.90
C ALA A 112 -11.27 -1.72 -2.35
N VAL A 113 -11.23 -1.42 -1.05
CA VAL A 113 -10.05 -0.88 -0.37
C VAL A 113 -9.79 -1.62 0.93
N ALA A 114 -8.51 -1.92 1.19
CA ALA A 114 -8.09 -2.58 2.41
C ALA A 114 -8.15 -1.63 3.61
N GLY A 115 -8.51 -2.18 4.77
CA GLY A 115 -8.55 -1.46 6.04
C GLY A 115 -7.18 -0.94 6.51
N SER A 116 -6.10 -1.46 5.94
CA SER A 116 -4.70 -1.08 6.17
C SER A 116 -4.28 0.20 5.45
N VAL A 117 -5.04 0.68 4.45
CA VAL A 117 -4.68 1.85 3.63
C VAL A 117 -5.79 2.89 3.49
N LYS A 118 -7.02 2.59 3.90
CA LYS A 118 -8.13 3.54 3.77
C LYS A 118 -7.91 4.82 4.60
N HIS A 119 -8.31 5.96 4.04
CA HIS A 119 -8.14 7.27 4.70
C HIS A 119 -9.10 7.51 5.89
N ASN A 120 -10.18 6.73 6.03
CA ASN A 120 -11.13 6.91 7.12
C ASN A 120 -11.91 5.63 7.48
N PRO A 121 -11.95 5.19 8.76
CA PRO A 121 -11.00 5.56 9.80
C PRO A 121 -9.60 5.08 9.40
N LYS A 122 -8.60 5.95 9.59
CA LYS A 122 -7.20 5.66 9.25
C LYS A 122 -6.71 4.39 9.96
N PRO A 123 -5.79 3.60 9.37
CA PRO A 123 -5.05 2.57 10.11
C PRO A 123 -4.20 3.19 11.24
N LEU A 124 -3.69 2.34 12.14
CA LEU A 124 -2.72 2.77 13.17
C LEU A 124 -1.29 2.88 12.61
N THR A 125 -0.99 2.11 11.56
CA THR A 125 0.28 2.12 10.83
C THR A 125 0.01 2.15 9.33
N LEU A 126 0.80 2.90 8.58
CA LEU A 126 0.73 2.94 7.12
C LEU A 126 2.11 3.23 6.55
N ASN A 127 2.71 2.20 5.97
CA ASN A 127 4.05 2.24 5.39
C ASN A 127 4.16 1.14 4.32
N TRP A 128 5.33 0.97 3.73
CA TRP A 128 5.55 -0.02 2.67
C TRP A 128 5.28 -1.46 3.10
N ASP A 129 5.28 -1.79 4.40
CA ASP A 129 4.92 -3.12 4.93
C ASP A 129 3.43 -3.28 5.26
N SER A 130 2.58 -2.30 4.95
CA SER A 130 1.15 -2.40 5.21
C SER A 130 0.53 -3.57 4.44
N PRO A 131 -0.22 -4.46 5.12
CA PRO A 131 -0.73 -5.69 4.50
C PRO A 131 -1.86 -5.40 3.51
N GLY A 132 -1.95 -6.20 2.46
CA GLY A 132 -3.13 -6.25 1.60
C GLY A 132 -4.28 -7.02 2.25
N GLN A 133 -5.42 -7.04 1.57
CA GLN A 133 -6.60 -7.83 1.97
C GLN A 133 -7.25 -8.57 0.80
N PHE A 134 -6.83 -8.36 -0.44
CA PHE A 134 -7.47 -8.99 -1.60
C PHE A 134 -6.53 -10.02 -2.24
N GLU A 135 -6.93 -11.29 -2.18
CA GLU A 135 -6.23 -12.40 -2.82
C GLU A 135 -6.81 -12.59 -4.23
N LEU A 136 -5.97 -12.41 -5.26
CA LEU A 136 -6.43 -12.32 -6.64
C LEU A 136 -6.20 -13.63 -7.39
N PHE A 137 -7.19 -14.08 -8.15
CA PHE A 137 -7.12 -15.29 -8.96
C PHE A 137 -7.63 -15.07 -10.37
N THR A 138 -7.07 -15.83 -11.31
CA THR A 138 -7.65 -16.08 -12.63
C THR A 138 -8.95 -16.88 -12.52
N ALA A 139 -9.76 -16.90 -13.58
CA ALA A 139 -10.96 -17.72 -13.66
C ALA A 139 -10.66 -19.23 -13.45
N GLU A 140 -9.47 -19.68 -13.82
CA GLU A 140 -9.00 -21.07 -13.64
C GLU A 140 -8.51 -21.36 -12.21
N GLY A 141 -8.53 -20.37 -11.31
CA GLY A 141 -8.10 -20.52 -9.92
C GLY A 141 -6.58 -20.43 -9.71
N SER A 142 -5.82 -20.00 -10.71
CA SER A 142 -4.39 -19.68 -10.54
C SER A 142 -4.21 -18.29 -9.93
N PRO A 143 -3.30 -18.07 -8.96
CA PRO A 143 -3.09 -16.78 -8.34
C PRO A 143 -2.57 -15.74 -9.34
N LEU A 144 -3.07 -14.52 -9.25
CA LEU A 144 -2.57 -13.36 -9.99
C LEU A 144 -1.47 -12.66 -9.19
N PRO A 145 -0.39 -12.19 -9.83
CA PRO A 145 0.70 -11.54 -9.13
C PRO A 145 0.28 -10.17 -8.60
N VAL A 146 0.57 -9.92 -7.32
CA VAL A 146 0.44 -8.61 -6.69
C VAL A 146 1.81 -8.16 -6.19
N THR A 147 2.15 -6.92 -6.51
CA THR A 147 3.34 -6.21 -6.02
C THR A 147 3.10 -5.74 -4.58
N ALA A 148 3.24 -6.67 -3.64
CA ALA A 148 3.07 -6.45 -2.21
C ALA A 148 3.89 -7.49 -1.43
N PRO A 149 4.25 -7.23 -0.17
CA PRO A 149 5.04 -8.17 0.63
C PRO A 149 4.33 -9.50 0.88
N ASP A 150 3.01 -9.48 1.02
CA ASP A 150 2.14 -10.62 1.32
C ASP A 150 1.44 -11.20 0.08
N GLY A 151 1.69 -10.62 -1.11
CA GLY A 151 1.03 -11.00 -2.35
C GLY A 151 -0.46 -10.65 -2.39
N LEU A 152 -0.94 -9.80 -1.47
CA LEU A 152 -2.33 -9.35 -1.43
C LEU A 152 -2.45 -7.91 -1.91
N ALA A 153 -3.50 -7.61 -2.67
CA ALA A 153 -3.78 -6.24 -3.10
C ALA A 153 -4.36 -5.43 -1.95
N VAL A 154 -4.05 -4.14 -1.94
CA VAL A 154 -4.62 -3.14 -1.02
C VAL A 154 -5.83 -2.42 -1.63
N ALA A 155 -6.00 -2.51 -2.95
CA ALA A 155 -7.20 -2.06 -3.63
C ALA A 155 -7.47 -2.86 -4.89
N VAL A 156 -8.76 -2.98 -5.22
CA VAL A 156 -9.25 -3.60 -6.46
C VAL A 156 -10.32 -2.71 -7.06
N ILE A 157 -10.25 -2.47 -8.37
CA ILE A 157 -11.28 -1.80 -9.16
C ILE A 157 -11.91 -2.86 -10.06
N PHE A 158 -13.24 -2.86 -10.17
CA PHE A 158 -13.99 -3.84 -10.94
C PHE A 158 -14.77 -3.14 -12.05
N ALA A 159 -14.76 -3.71 -13.24
CA ALA A 159 -15.67 -3.42 -14.32
C ALA A 159 -16.65 -4.60 -14.43
N PRO A 160 -17.93 -4.41 -14.05
CA PRO A 160 -18.89 -5.50 -13.88
C PRO A 160 -19.42 -6.09 -15.20
N GLY A 161 -19.07 -5.50 -16.34
CA GLY A 161 -19.47 -6.00 -17.65
C GLY A 161 -21.00 -5.97 -17.86
N PRO A 162 -21.51 -6.68 -18.88
CA PRO A 162 -22.95 -6.77 -19.12
C PRO A 162 -23.65 -7.56 -18.00
N ALA A 163 -24.96 -7.37 -17.84
CA ALA A 163 -25.73 -8.22 -16.93
C ALA A 163 -25.67 -9.69 -17.38
N LEU A 164 -25.31 -10.59 -16.46
CA LEU A 164 -25.38 -12.04 -16.70
C LEU A 164 -26.83 -12.53 -16.71
N ASP A 165 -27.07 -13.71 -17.29
CA ASP A 165 -28.40 -14.33 -17.31
C ASP A 165 -28.95 -14.51 -15.88
N GLY A 166 -30.15 -13.97 -15.64
CA GLY A 166 -30.79 -13.96 -14.31
C GLY A 166 -30.34 -12.82 -13.39
N GLN A 167 -29.33 -12.03 -13.76
CA GLN A 167 -28.93 -10.83 -13.03
C GLN A 167 -29.87 -9.67 -13.38
N THR A 168 -30.65 -9.21 -12.40
CA THR A 168 -31.52 -8.04 -12.58
C THR A 168 -30.88 -6.81 -11.95
N ARG A 169 -30.45 -5.87 -12.79
CA ARG A 169 -29.88 -4.59 -12.36
C ARG A 169 -30.98 -3.51 -12.28
N PRO A 170 -31.03 -2.68 -11.23
CA PRO A 170 -32.01 -1.59 -11.18
C PRO A 170 -31.77 -0.60 -12.33
N PRO A 171 -32.83 0.04 -12.85
CA PRO A 171 -32.71 0.92 -14.00
C PRO A 171 -31.71 2.05 -13.78
N GLY A 172 -31.09 2.49 -14.87
CA GLY A 172 -30.25 3.68 -14.93
C GLY A 172 -30.97 4.92 -14.40
N ARG A 173 -30.22 5.80 -13.73
CA ARG A 173 -30.67 7.17 -13.47
C ARG A 173 -30.31 8.04 -14.67
N PRO A 174 -31.04 9.13 -14.95
CA PRO A 174 -30.70 10.07 -16.03
C PRO A 174 -29.28 10.64 -15.90
N PHE A 175 -28.77 10.71 -14.67
CA PHE A 175 -27.39 11.06 -14.31
C PHE A 175 -26.92 10.13 -13.19
N GLY A 176 -25.68 9.64 -13.25
CA GLY A 176 -25.10 8.70 -12.28
C GLY A 176 -25.24 7.22 -12.68
N CYS A 177 -24.82 6.32 -11.80
CA CYS A 177 -24.82 4.89 -12.11
C CYS A 177 -26.22 4.29 -12.03
N SER A 178 -26.45 3.24 -12.83
CA SER A 178 -27.50 2.25 -12.60
C SER A 178 -27.49 1.78 -11.15
N GLY A 179 -28.68 1.50 -10.60
CA GLY A 179 -28.79 1.08 -9.20
C GLY A 179 -29.47 2.07 -8.25
N SER A 180 -29.60 1.59 -7.02
CA SER A 180 -30.06 2.33 -5.86
C SER A 180 -28.98 3.27 -5.31
N PRO A 181 -29.32 4.15 -4.35
CA PRO A 181 -28.35 4.91 -3.57
C PRO A 181 -27.62 4.08 -2.50
N SER A 182 -27.64 2.75 -2.59
CA SER A 182 -27.00 1.85 -1.64
C SER A 182 -26.13 0.84 -2.38
N ALA A 183 -24.83 1.14 -2.48
CA ALA A 183 -23.87 0.21 -3.07
C ALA A 183 -23.88 -1.16 -2.37
N PRO A 184 -23.97 -1.27 -1.03
CA PRO A 184 -24.08 -2.57 -0.36
C PRO A 184 -25.33 -3.38 -0.77
N ALA A 185 -26.47 -2.72 -1.00
CA ALA A 185 -27.70 -3.40 -1.41
C ALA A 185 -27.65 -3.87 -2.88
N ASP A 186 -26.82 -3.22 -3.70
CA ASP A 186 -26.67 -3.55 -5.12
C ASP A 186 -25.49 -4.49 -5.39
N LEU A 187 -24.53 -4.65 -4.48
CA LEU A 187 -23.26 -5.35 -4.73
C LEU A 187 -23.42 -6.70 -5.45
N THR A 188 -24.29 -7.57 -4.94
CA THR A 188 -24.52 -8.91 -5.51
C THR A 188 -25.29 -8.91 -6.84
N ARG A 189 -25.82 -7.77 -7.26
CA ARG A 189 -26.46 -7.57 -8.57
C ARG A 189 -25.48 -7.13 -9.64
N TYR A 190 -24.24 -6.82 -9.28
CA TYR A 190 -23.23 -6.32 -10.21
C TYR A 190 -21.93 -7.13 -10.20
N LEU A 191 -21.45 -7.56 -9.02
CA LEU A 191 -20.19 -8.29 -8.91
C LEU A 191 -20.41 -9.75 -8.59
N GLU A 192 -19.67 -10.61 -9.27
CA GLU A 192 -19.65 -12.06 -9.05
C GLU A 192 -18.58 -12.41 -8.04
N GLY A 193 -19.02 -12.70 -6.82
CA GLY A 193 -18.13 -13.12 -5.75
C GLY A 193 -18.79 -13.09 -4.39
N TYR A 194 -18.06 -13.60 -3.40
CA TYR A 194 -18.46 -13.49 -2.01
C TYR A 194 -17.64 -12.39 -1.33
N TYR A 195 -18.33 -11.28 -1.04
CA TYR A 195 -17.73 -10.07 -0.48
C TYR A 195 -18.35 -9.80 0.91
N PRO A 196 -17.85 -10.47 1.96
CA PRO A 196 -18.44 -10.34 3.29
C PRO A 196 -18.28 -8.93 3.85
N SER A 197 -19.36 -8.40 4.43
CA SER A 197 -19.26 -7.19 5.24
C SER A 197 -18.44 -7.47 6.49
N GLY A 198 -17.65 -6.51 6.95
CA GLY A 198 -16.85 -6.68 8.18
C GLY A 198 -15.56 -7.48 8.01
N ALA A 199 -15.14 -7.80 6.79
CA ALA A 199 -13.94 -8.58 6.52
C ALA A 199 -12.66 -7.91 7.06
N THR A 200 -11.95 -8.61 7.95
CA THR A 200 -10.62 -8.21 8.45
C THR A 200 -9.49 -9.06 7.87
N GLY A 201 -9.81 -10.24 7.33
CA GLY A 201 -8.88 -11.16 6.67
C GLY A 201 -8.95 -11.09 5.14
N PRO A 202 -8.23 -12.00 4.44
CA PRO A 202 -8.20 -12.05 2.99
C PRO A 202 -9.59 -12.26 2.37
N ILE A 203 -9.88 -11.49 1.33
CA ILE A 203 -11.06 -11.61 0.46
C ILE A 203 -10.57 -12.11 -0.89
N ARG A 204 -11.14 -13.23 -1.35
CA ARG A 204 -10.86 -13.76 -2.67
C ARG A 204 -11.57 -12.93 -3.74
N VAL A 205 -10.82 -12.52 -4.76
CA VAL A 205 -11.33 -11.86 -5.96
C VAL A 205 -10.90 -12.68 -7.18
N THR A 206 -11.84 -12.93 -8.08
CA THR A 206 -11.57 -13.66 -9.32
C THR A 206 -11.72 -12.74 -10.51
N GLN A 207 -10.72 -12.70 -11.38
CA GLN A 207 -10.78 -12.03 -12.67
C GLN A 207 -11.46 -12.94 -13.69
N ALA A 208 -12.44 -12.41 -14.42
CA ALA A 208 -13.08 -13.15 -15.51
C ALA A 208 -12.12 -13.50 -16.65
N ALA A 209 -12.37 -14.64 -17.30
CA ALA A 209 -11.66 -15.03 -18.51
C ALA A 209 -12.09 -14.13 -19.68
N LEU A 210 -11.11 -13.61 -20.43
CA LEU A 210 -11.34 -12.75 -21.60
C LEU A 210 -11.71 -13.54 -22.87
N GLN A 211 -12.30 -14.73 -22.76
CA GLN A 211 -12.63 -15.57 -23.91
C GLN A 211 -13.97 -15.15 -24.54
N PRO A 212 -13.98 -14.65 -25.80
CA PRO A 212 -15.21 -14.26 -26.47
C PRO A 212 -16.16 -15.45 -26.65
N GLY A 213 -17.45 -15.25 -26.40
CA GLY A 213 -18.50 -16.25 -26.63
C GLY A 213 -18.57 -17.43 -25.65
N ALA A 214 -17.71 -17.49 -24.63
CA ALA A 214 -17.84 -18.47 -23.56
C ALA A 214 -18.90 -18.00 -22.54
N GLN A 215 -19.88 -18.85 -22.23
CA GLN A 215 -20.76 -18.62 -21.08
C GLN A 215 -19.92 -18.77 -19.81
N SER A 216 -19.62 -17.64 -19.16
CA SER A 216 -18.93 -17.62 -17.88
C SER A 216 -19.92 -17.31 -16.76
N ALA A 217 -19.72 -17.94 -15.61
CA ALA A 217 -20.46 -17.63 -14.39
C ALA A 217 -20.01 -16.32 -13.72
N ALA A 218 -18.96 -15.67 -14.25
CA ALA A 218 -18.43 -14.38 -13.81
C ALA A 218 -17.87 -13.60 -15.01
N ASN A 219 -18.13 -12.30 -15.08
CA ASN A 219 -17.63 -11.43 -16.15
C ASN A 219 -16.95 -10.14 -15.66
N ASP A 220 -16.75 -10.02 -14.34
CA ASP A 220 -15.96 -8.97 -13.72
C ASP A 220 -14.50 -8.91 -14.25
N LEU A 221 -14.14 -7.80 -14.88
CA LEU A 221 -12.74 -7.45 -15.12
C LEU A 221 -12.19 -6.64 -13.97
N ILE A 222 -10.94 -6.88 -13.59
CA ILE A 222 -10.32 -6.18 -12.47
C ILE A 222 -9.03 -5.47 -12.85
N ALA A 223 -8.76 -4.38 -12.16
CA ALA A 223 -7.43 -3.82 -11.97
C ALA A 223 -7.16 -3.71 -10.47
N TRP A 224 -5.89 -3.72 -10.07
CA TRP A 224 -5.54 -3.72 -8.65
C TRP A 224 -4.31 -2.88 -8.36
N LEU A 225 -4.10 -2.65 -7.06
CA LEU A 225 -2.92 -2.01 -6.50
C LEU A 225 -2.38 -2.85 -5.35
N GLY A 226 -1.09 -3.15 -5.39
CA GLY A 226 -0.34 -3.64 -4.23
C GLY A 226 0.29 -2.49 -3.44
N THR A 227 0.67 -2.75 -2.19
CA THR A 227 1.33 -1.75 -1.32
C THR A 227 2.60 -1.22 -1.96
N ASP A 228 3.39 -2.07 -2.62
CA ASP A 228 4.68 -1.64 -3.18
C ASP A 228 4.51 -0.62 -4.30
N GLU A 229 3.43 -0.70 -5.10
CA GLU A 229 3.15 0.28 -6.15
C GLU A 229 2.84 1.67 -5.58
N VAL A 230 2.13 1.72 -4.45
CA VAL A 230 1.81 2.99 -3.77
C VAL A 230 3.10 3.63 -3.24
N PHE A 231 3.97 2.85 -2.60
CA PHE A 231 5.20 3.37 -2.02
C PHE A 231 6.31 3.59 -3.06
N ASP A 232 6.33 2.84 -4.17
CA ASP A 232 7.16 3.11 -5.33
C ASP A 232 6.79 4.47 -5.95
N ALA A 233 5.49 4.75 -6.10
CA ALA A 233 5.03 6.05 -6.57
C ALA A 233 5.39 7.19 -5.59
N LEU A 234 5.35 6.94 -4.28
CA LEU A 234 5.82 7.91 -3.27
C LEU A 234 7.32 8.17 -3.40
N ARG A 235 8.13 7.11 -3.56
CA ARG A 235 9.59 7.22 -3.72
C ARG A 235 10.02 8.06 -4.92
N GLN A 236 9.20 8.10 -5.97
CA GLN A 236 9.43 8.94 -7.14
C GLN A 236 9.30 10.44 -6.84
N ARG A 237 8.58 10.84 -5.78
CA ARG A 237 8.43 12.25 -5.42
C ARG A 237 9.75 12.86 -4.98
N HIS A 238 9.93 14.14 -5.32
CA HIS A 238 11.15 14.87 -5.00
C HIS A 238 11.36 15.14 -3.51
N ASP A 239 10.27 15.21 -2.75
CA ASP A 239 10.24 15.53 -1.32
C ASP A 239 10.12 14.30 -0.41
N HIS A 240 9.97 13.09 -0.98
CA HIS A 240 9.73 11.88 -0.20
C HIS A 240 10.85 11.57 0.79
N ALA A 241 12.10 11.71 0.35
CA ALA A 241 13.24 11.46 1.21
C ALA A 241 13.27 12.43 2.40
N ALA A 242 13.05 13.73 2.13
CA ALA A 242 12.99 14.76 3.17
C ALA A 242 11.80 14.57 4.13
N TYR A 243 10.66 14.09 3.61
CA TYR A 243 9.49 13.77 4.42
C TYR A 243 9.78 12.65 5.44
N LEU A 244 10.36 11.53 4.99
CA LEU A 244 10.73 10.43 5.87
C LEU A 244 11.81 10.85 6.86
N ASP A 245 12.80 11.60 6.39
CA ASP A 245 13.88 12.10 7.22
C ASP A 245 13.39 13.03 8.34
N ALA A 246 12.37 13.86 8.08
CA ALA A 246 11.73 14.68 9.10
C ALA A 246 10.96 13.86 10.15
N ILE A 247 10.39 12.72 9.77
CA ILE A 247 9.76 11.78 10.71
C ILE A 247 10.84 11.15 11.60
N ILE A 248 11.95 10.70 11.00
CA ILE A 248 13.09 10.12 11.72
C ILE A 248 13.68 11.13 12.71
N ASP A 249 13.88 12.39 12.30
CA ASP A 249 14.38 13.45 13.18
C ASP A 249 13.44 13.74 14.35
N ARG A 250 12.12 13.82 14.10
CA ARG A 250 11.13 14.00 15.16
C ARG A 250 11.16 12.83 16.15
N ALA A 251 11.23 11.61 15.64
CA ALA A 251 11.32 10.42 16.47
C ALA A 251 12.60 10.41 17.32
N ALA A 252 13.75 10.78 16.74
CA ALA A 252 15.02 10.83 17.45
C ALA A 252 15.02 11.90 18.55
N ALA A 253 14.50 13.10 18.26
CA ALA A 253 14.38 14.17 19.24
C ALA A 253 13.45 13.78 20.40
N ALA A 254 12.29 13.17 20.08
CA ALA A 254 11.34 12.73 21.10
C ALA A 254 11.91 11.58 21.96
N LEU A 255 12.63 10.64 21.35
CA LEU A 255 13.30 9.56 22.06
C LEU A 255 14.39 10.11 23.00
N SER A 256 15.24 11.04 22.54
CA SER A 256 16.28 11.68 23.37
C SER A 256 15.68 12.32 24.61
N ALA A 257 14.64 13.14 24.42
CA ALA A 257 13.96 13.81 25.53
C ALA A 257 13.33 12.82 26.53
N ARG A 258 12.89 11.64 26.06
CA ARG A 258 12.34 10.59 26.93
C ARG A 258 13.40 9.81 27.68
N LEU A 259 14.55 9.54 27.07
CA LEU A 259 15.67 8.91 27.77
C LEU A 259 16.21 9.85 28.86
N GLU A 260 16.31 11.15 28.57
CA GLU A 260 16.75 12.17 29.53
C GLU A 260 15.78 12.35 30.72
N SER A 261 14.46 12.36 30.47
CA SER A 261 13.46 12.61 31.52
C SER A 261 12.96 11.35 32.23
N GLY A 262 12.97 10.20 31.55
CA GLY A 262 12.42 8.95 32.04
C GLY A 262 13.45 7.95 32.57
N GLY A 263 14.73 8.12 32.21
CA GLY A 263 15.85 7.30 32.70
C GLY A 263 15.67 5.79 32.54
N GLU A 264 16.29 5.02 33.44
CA GLU A 264 16.29 3.55 33.47
C GLU A 264 14.88 2.95 33.51
N ASP A 265 13.96 3.57 34.27
CA ASP A 265 12.57 3.13 34.40
C ASP A 265 11.83 3.14 33.06
N TRP A 266 12.07 4.15 32.23
CA TRP A 266 11.47 4.22 30.90
C TRP A 266 12.06 3.15 29.98
N LEU A 267 13.38 2.95 30.05
CA LEU A 267 14.09 1.97 29.24
C LEU A 267 13.63 0.55 29.55
N ALA A 268 13.51 0.19 30.84
CA ALA A 268 13.05 -1.11 31.29
C ALA A 268 11.61 -1.45 30.84
N ARG A 269 10.76 -0.44 30.56
CA ARG A 269 9.39 -0.64 30.05
C ARG A 269 9.29 -0.83 28.55
N HIS A 270 10.26 -0.34 27.77
CA HIS A 270 10.15 -0.24 26.31
C HIS A 270 11.26 -0.98 25.56
N ALA A 271 12.27 -1.49 26.25
CA ALA A 271 13.37 -2.24 25.67
C ALA A 271 13.63 -3.53 26.45
N ALA A 272 14.21 -4.52 25.76
CA ALA A 272 14.72 -5.74 26.36
C ALA A 272 16.25 -5.68 26.46
N PRO A 273 16.85 -6.09 27.60
CA PRO A 273 18.29 -6.30 27.70
C PRO A 273 18.75 -7.34 26.67
N THR A 274 19.66 -6.93 25.79
CA THR A 274 20.18 -7.72 24.68
C THR A 274 21.67 -7.44 24.59
N GLY A 275 22.52 -8.41 24.94
CA GLY A 275 23.97 -8.21 24.98
C GLY A 275 24.38 -7.03 25.86
N HIS A 276 25.10 -6.07 25.27
CA HIS A 276 25.54 -4.84 25.93
C HIS A 276 24.51 -3.69 25.89
N LEU A 277 23.37 -3.91 25.24
CA LEU A 277 22.40 -2.87 24.92
C LEU A 277 21.01 -3.19 25.50
N ALA A 278 20.18 -2.17 25.59
CA ALA A 278 18.74 -2.31 25.73
C ALA A 278 18.09 -1.97 24.38
N ILE A 279 17.42 -2.92 23.75
CA ILE A 279 16.88 -2.79 22.39
C ILE A 279 15.35 -2.89 22.40
N GLY A 280 14.68 -2.00 21.65
CA GLY A 280 13.23 -1.97 21.58
C GLY A 280 12.70 -1.45 20.25
N MET A 281 11.41 -1.70 20.00
CA MET A 281 10.66 -1.00 18.96
C MET A 281 10.32 0.41 19.44
N LEU A 282 10.31 1.37 18.53
CA LEU A 282 9.91 2.73 18.89
C LEU A 282 8.47 2.72 19.47
N PRO A 283 8.25 3.27 20.69
CA PRO A 283 6.91 3.35 21.28
C PRO A 283 5.97 4.26 20.48
N SER A 284 4.70 4.31 20.87
CA SER A 284 3.76 5.26 20.24
C SER A 284 4.24 6.70 20.43
N ALA A 285 3.86 7.58 19.51
CA ALA A 285 4.16 9.00 19.60
C ALA A 285 3.64 9.61 20.92
N GLU A 286 2.51 9.10 21.44
CA GLU A 286 2.01 9.47 22.76
C GLU A 286 2.94 9.05 23.90
N ALA A 287 3.43 7.81 23.90
CA ALA A 287 4.41 7.35 24.90
C ALA A 287 5.72 8.13 24.81
N LEU A 288 6.08 8.60 23.62
CA LEU A 288 7.20 9.51 23.38
C LEU A 288 6.92 10.96 23.80
N GLY A 289 5.68 11.32 24.18
CA GLY A 289 5.34 12.69 24.58
C GLY A 289 5.18 13.67 23.43
N VAL A 290 5.02 13.17 22.21
CA VAL A 290 4.80 14.00 21.03
C VAL A 290 3.44 14.70 21.13
N PRO A 291 3.34 16.00 20.76
CA PRO A 291 2.07 16.73 20.71
C PRO A 291 1.05 16.05 19.79
N ALA A 292 -0.23 16.06 20.18
CA ALA A 292 -1.31 15.32 19.48
C ALA A 292 -1.37 15.57 17.97
N GLY A 293 -1.14 16.81 17.53
CA GLY A 293 -1.16 17.19 16.11
C GLY A 293 -0.03 16.59 15.26
N GLU A 294 1.03 16.06 15.88
CA GLU A 294 2.19 15.50 15.20
C GLU A 294 2.27 13.97 15.31
N ARG A 295 1.44 13.37 16.19
CA ARG A 295 1.49 11.93 16.51
C ARG A 295 1.23 11.04 15.29
N ALA A 296 0.22 11.41 14.49
CA ALA A 296 -0.26 10.57 13.40
C ALA A 296 0.88 10.15 12.46
N THR A 297 1.64 11.11 11.93
CA THR A 297 2.73 10.83 10.98
C THR A 297 3.84 9.94 11.54
N LEU A 298 4.19 10.09 12.82
CA LEU A 298 5.19 9.22 13.46
C LEU A 298 4.63 7.81 13.65
N ASP A 299 3.40 7.70 14.16
CA ASP A 299 2.77 6.40 14.42
C ASP A 299 2.56 5.57 13.14
N LEU A 300 2.40 6.20 11.97
CA LEU A 300 2.32 5.50 10.69
C LEU A 300 3.58 4.66 10.37
N TRP A 301 4.75 5.12 10.83
CA TRP A 301 6.08 4.59 10.47
C TRP A 301 6.82 3.94 11.63
N ARG A 302 6.30 4.01 12.87
CA ARG A 302 7.02 3.60 14.08
C ARG A 302 7.47 2.14 14.11
N ASP A 303 6.79 1.27 13.37
CA ASP A 303 7.13 -0.14 13.20
C ASP A 303 8.36 -0.39 12.32
N GLN A 304 8.79 0.61 11.53
CA GLN A 304 10.07 0.61 10.81
C GLN A 304 11.24 1.11 11.68
N LEU A 305 10.95 1.59 12.89
CA LEU A 305 11.91 2.19 13.81
C LEU A 305 12.24 1.24 14.96
N ARG A 306 13.53 1.08 15.24
CA ARG A 306 14.06 0.46 16.44
C ARG A 306 14.95 1.46 17.16
N PHE A 307 15.13 1.27 18.45
CA PHE A 307 16.14 1.98 19.20
C PHE A 307 17.00 1.01 20.00
N ALA A 308 18.24 1.41 20.23
CA ALA A 308 19.17 0.72 21.12
C ALA A 308 19.80 1.76 22.04
N ALA A 309 19.91 1.47 23.33
CA ALA A 309 20.50 2.36 24.32
C ALA A 309 21.51 1.62 25.19
N CYS A 310 22.54 2.33 25.63
CA CYS A 310 23.47 1.88 26.65
C CYS A 310 22.73 1.87 28.01
N PRO A 311 22.63 0.71 28.70
CA PRO A 311 21.87 0.61 29.94
C PRO A 311 22.31 1.61 31.01
N ASP A 312 23.62 1.86 31.10
CA ASP A 312 24.22 2.75 32.10
C ASP A 312 24.18 4.24 31.70
N GLY A 313 23.62 4.58 30.54
CA GLY A 313 23.53 5.96 30.03
C GLY A 313 24.85 6.55 29.51
N ASP A 314 25.92 5.77 29.46
CA ASP A 314 27.20 6.12 28.86
C ASP A 314 27.16 6.06 27.32
N ALA A 315 28.09 6.74 26.64
CA ALA A 315 28.20 6.74 25.18
C ALA A 315 28.91 5.47 24.64
N CYS A 316 28.33 4.30 24.88
CA CYS A 316 28.92 3.00 24.57
C CYS A 316 28.76 2.56 23.10
N ILE A 317 27.77 3.09 22.37
CA ILE A 317 27.48 2.69 20.99
C ILE A 317 28.39 3.45 20.03
N THR A 318 29.14 2.73 19.20
CA THR A 318 29.93 3.30 18.12
C THR A 318 29.13 3.29 16.82
N VAL A 319 28.89 4.45 16.22
CA VAL A 319 28.24 4.56 14.90
C VAL A 319 29.25 4.96 13.85
N SER A 320 29.39 4.15 12.81
CA SER A 320 30.27 4.42 11.66
C SER A 320 29.49 4.89 10.44
N ARG A 321 30.02 5.90 9.74
CA ARG A 321 29.46 6.45 8.50
C ARG A 321 30.49 6.35 7.39
N SER A 322 30.03 6.13 6.17
CA SER A 322 30.90 5.98 4.99
C SER A 322 30.97 7.23 4.11
N ALA A 323 30.03 8.17 4.23
CA ALA A 323 29.96 9.36 3.39
C ALA A 323 29.32 10.58 4.10
N PRO A 324 30.12 11.49 4.70
CA PRO A 324 31.57 11.40 4.92
C PRO A 324 31.94 10.33 5.96
N ALA A 325 33.20 9.89 5.93
CA ALA A 325 33.73 8.99 6.95
C ALA A 325 33.69 9.69 8.33
N LEU A 326 32.90 9.15 9.24
CA LEU A 326 32.71 9.69 10.59
C LEU A 326 32.46 8.53 11.55
N THR A 327 33.04 8.64 12.75
CA THR A 327 32.74 7.76 13.87
C THR A 327 32.18 8.60 15.01
N GLU A 328 31.01 8.22 15.51
CA GLU A 328 30.34 8.86 16.64
C GLU A 328 30.20 7.87 17.79
N HIS A 329 30.20 8.39 19.02
CA HIS A 329 29.88 7.64 20.23
C HIS A 329 28.56 8.15 20.80
N CYS A 330 27.61 7.24 21.00
CA CYS A 330 26.22 7.56 21.30
C CYS A 330 25.77 6.83 22.56
N ARG A 331 24.95 7.50 23.38
CA ARG A 331 24.27 6.85 24.52
C ARG A 331 23.11 6.00 24.05
N ALA A 332 22.48 6.43 22.97
CA ALA A 332 21.45 5.66 22.29
C ALA A 332 21.51 5.90 20.79
N VAL A 333 20.85 5.04 20.04
CA VAL A 333 20.59 5.23 18.62
C VAL A 333 19.12 5.03 18.31
N LEU A 334 18.64 5.77 17.31
CA LEU A 334 17.41 5.45 16.61
C LEU A 334 17.80 4.89 15.24
N ALA A 335 17.39 3.67 14.97
CA ALA A 335 17.64 2.95 13.74
C ALA A 335 16.34 2.84 12.93
N PHE A 336 16.37 3.30 11.69
CA PHE A 336 15.28 3.17 10.73
C PHE A 336 15.70 2.19 9.64
N GLY A 337 14.97 1.08 9.54
CA GLY A 337 15.14 0.13 8.45
C GLY A 337 14.56 0.71 7.17
N GLY A 338 15.32 0.67 6.08
CA GLY A 338 14.85 1.14 4.79
C GLY A 338 13.71 0.27 4.22
N GLU A 339 13.40 0.52 2.95
CA GLU A 339 12.50 -0.37 2.21
C GLU A 339 13.05 -1.80 2.18
N ARG A 340 12.16 -2.78 2.11
CA ARG A 340 12.56 -4.18 2.07
C ARG A 340 13.46 -4.48 0.87
N GLU A 341 14.48 -5.30 1.10
CA GLU A 341 15.08 -6.07 0.02
C GLU A 341 14.04 -7.05 -0.54
N ARG A 342 13.51 -6.76 -1.74
CA ARG A 342 12.37 -7.50 -2.31
C ARG A 342 12.76 -8.82 -3.00
N SER A 343 14.06 -9.03 -3.26
CA SER A 343 14.56 -10.17 -4.03
C SER A 343 15.98 -10.55 -3.63
N GLY A 344 16.42 -11.75 -4.01
CA GLY A 344 17.76 -12.24 -3.70
C GLY A 344 17.86 -12.94 -2.34
N PRO A 345 19.07 -13.35 -1.92
CA PRO A 345 19.29 -14.13 -0.70
C PRO A 345 19.08 -13.32 0.59
N ALA A 346 19.21 -11.99 0.53
CA ALA A 346 18.95 -11.07 1.65
C ALA A 346 17.50 -10.55 1.65
N ARG A 347 16.59 -11.20 0.91
CA ARG A 347 15.18 -10.81 0.87
C ARG A 347 14.60 -10.76 2.28
N GLN A 348 14.00 -9.63 2.62
CA GLN A 348 13.33 -9.42 3.88
C GLN A 348 11.82 -9.73 3.75
N HIS A 349 11.30 -10.46 4.72
CA HIS A 349 9.92 -10.87 4.80
C HIS A 349 9.32 -10.21 6.05
N ARG A 350 8.60 -9.09 5.89
CA ARG A 350 8.00 -8.30 7.00
C ARG A 350 6.47 -8.40 7.03
N VAL A 351 5.93 -9.61 6.82
CA VAL A 351 4.48 -9.83 6.64
C VAL A 351 3.80 -10.26 7.94
N THR A 352 4.30 -11.32 8.57
CA THR A 352 3.66 -11.91 9.75
C THR A 352 4.08 -11.18 11.04
N PRO A 353 3.31 -11.30 12.14
CA PRO A 353 3.73 -10.75 13.43
C PRO A 353 5.11 -11.25 13.89
N ALA A 354 5.43 -12.53 13.67
CA ALA A 354 6.73 -13.10 14.02
C ALA A 354 7.87 -12.48 13.21
N GLN A 355 7.66 -12.34 11.90
CA GLN A 355 8.59 -11.65 11.00
C GLN A 355 8.80 -10.18 11.38
N ARG A 356 7.74 -9.47 11.77
CA ARG A 356 7.84 -8.05 12.17
C ARG A 356 8.46 -7.87 13.55
N ALA A 357 8.42 -8.90 14.40
CA ALA A 357 9.12 -8.92 15.68
C ALA A 357 10.62 -9.21 15.53
N ASP A 358 11.02 -9.91 14.46
CA ASP A 358 12.43 -10.19 14.16
C ASP A 358 13.14 -8.93 13.67
N VAL A 359 14.07 -8.41 14.47
CA VAL A 359 14.84 -7.20 14.14
C VAL A 359 15.71 -7.37 12.90
N ALA A 360 16.20 -8.58 12.62
CA ALA A 360 17.03 -8.85 11.45
C ALA A 360 16.25 -8.72 10.13
N GLN A 361 14.91 -8.73 10.17
CA GLN A 361 14.10 -8.45 8.97
C GLN A 361 14.11 -6.98 8.58
N PHE A 362 14.55 -6.06 9.45
CA PHE A 362 14.46 -4.61 9.21
C PHE A 362 15.75 -3.95 8.76
N PHE A 363 16.89 -4.57 9.06
CA PHE A 363 18.21 -3.98 8.85
C PHE A 363 19.07 -4.88 7.97
N GLU A 364 20.16 -4.34 7.45
CA GLU A 364 21.10 -5.07 6.61
C GLU A 364 22.50 -5.16 7.23
N GLY A 365 23.32 -6.05 6.68
CA GLY A 365 24.74 -6.17 7.01
C GLY A 365 25.00 -6.34 8.50
N ILE A 366 25.89 -5.50 9.04
CA ILE A 366 26.33 -5.58 10.44
C ILE A 366 25.21 -5.24 11.42
N ASN A 367 24.30 -4.32 11.07
CA ASN A 367 23.23 -3.88 11.95
C ASN A 367 22.24 -5.01 12.23
N ALA A 368 21.91 -5.81 11.21
CA ALA A 368 21.03 -6.97 11.35
C ALA A 368 21.56 -7.96 12.41
N ALA A 369 22.86 -8.24 12.39
CA ALA A 369 23.49 -9.13 13.37
C ALA A 369 23.62 -8.47 14.74
N HIS A 370 24.10 -7.22 14.78
CA HIS A 370 24.44 -6.53 16.03
C HIS A 370 23.21 -6.14 16.84
N LEU A 371 22.07 -5.84 16.20
CA LEU A 371 20.81 -5.59 16.90
C LEU A 371 20.18 -6.89 17.44
N VAL A 372 20.53 -8.05 16.89
CA VAL A 372 20.12 -9.36 17.45
C VAL A 372 20.98 -9.73 18.65
N THR A 373 22.30 -9.52 18.56
CA THR A 373 23.25 -9.93 19.60
C THR A 373 23.47 -8.88 20.67
N GLY A 374 23.11 -7.63 20.42
CA GLY A 374 23.35 -6.50 21.34
C GLY A 374 24.78 -5.98 21.31
N GLU A 375 25.43 -6.04 20.15
CA GLU A 375 26.78 -5.51 19.97
C GLU A 375 26.75 -3.98 19.77
N PRO A 376 27.53 -3.19 20.51
CA PRO A 376 27.44 -1.72 20.53
C PRO A 376 28.18 -1.07 19.35
N VAL A 377 28.05 -1.63 18.15
CA VAL A 377 28.67 -1.13 16.92
C VAL A 377 27.63 -1.14 15.82
N LEU A 378 27.33 0.01 15.22
CA LEU A 378 26.37 0.14 14.14
C LEU A 378 26.98 0.95 12.99
N ALA A 379 26.42 0.80 11.80
CA ALA A 379 26.87 1.50 10.61
C ALA A 379 25.67 1.91 9.76
N GLY A 380 25.62 3.13 9.24
CA GLY A 380 24.51 3.49 8.37
C GLY A 380 24.53 4.93 7.90
N ALA A 381 23.51 5.25 7.11
CA ALA A 381 23.32 6.58 6.55
C ALA A 381 22.90 7.57 7.65
N ALA A 382 23.40 8.79 7.48
CA ALA A 382 23.06 9.94 8.33
C ALA A 382 21.61 10.39 8.21
N ARG A 383 21.00 10.11 7.06
CA ARG A 383 19.78 10.69 6.53
C ARG A 383 19.16 9.66 5.59
N PHE A 384 17.83 9.61 5.52
CA PHE A 384 17.17 8.79 4.51
C PHE A 384 17.35 9.41 3.12
N ALA A 385 17.61 8.57 2.12
CA ALA A 385 17.87 9.01 0.75
C ALA A 385 17.34 8.00 -0.28
N THR A 386 16.92 8.51 -1.43
CA THR A 386 16.47 7.71 -2.59
C THR A 386 17.40 7.97 -3.79
N PRO A 387 18.68 7.50 -3.72
CA PRO A 387 19.68 7.83 -4.73
C PRO A 387 19.32 7.28 -6.13
N ASP A 388 18.64 6.14 -6.17
CA ASP A 388 18.00 5.57 -7.35
C ASP A 388 16.51 5.41 -7.05
N ARG A 389 15.66 6.25 -7.67
CA ARG A 389 14.21 6.24 -7.45
C ARG A 389 13.50 5.11 -8.18
N ASP A 390 14.21 4.27 -8.92
CA ASP A 390 13.65 3.06 -9.53
C ASP A 390 13.94 1.80 -8.71
N ARG A 391 14.79 1.91 -7.67
CA ARG A 391 15.12 0.81 -6.74
C ARG A 391 14.73 1.09 -5.29
N PRO A 392 14.25 0.08 -4.54
CA PRO A 392 13.95 0.23 -3.11
C PRO A 392 15.10 0.88 -2.36
N ALA A 393 14.80 1.90 -1.54
CA ALA A 393 15.79 2.56 -0.71
C ALA A 393 16.03 1.76 0.58
N THR A 394 16.85 0.71 0.47
CA THR A 394 17.06 -0.27 1.54
C THR A 394 17.95 0.22 2.67
N ALA A 395 18.86 1.15 2.38
CA ALA A 395 19.92 1.55 3.31
C ALA A 395 19.42 1.96 4.70
N ASP A 396 19.97 1.29 5.72
CA ASP A 396 19.78 1.63 7.13
C ASP A 396 20.15 3.07 7.45
N VAL A 397 19.27 3.74 8.20
CA VAL A 397 19.49 5.10 8.69
C VAL A 397 19.67 5.05 10.20
N ILE A 398 20.83 5.51 10.68
CA ILE A 398 21.19 5.48 12.11
C ILE A 398 21.35 6.92 12.61
N ARG A 399 20.51 7.31 13.57
CA ARG A 399 20.65 8.57 14.31
C ARG A 399 21.38 8.29 15.61
N CYS A 400 22.48 9.01 15.83
CA CYS A 400 23.18 9.06 17.11
C CYS A 400 22.45 9.97 18.09
N LEU A 401 22.16 9.50 19.29
CA LEU A 401 21.63 10.29 20.41
C LEU A 401 22.76 10.43 21.46
N PRO A 402 23.25 11.67 21.70
CA PRO A 402 24.45 11.93 22.50
C PRO A 402 24.26 11.79 24.01
#